data_AF-A0A8T5Q695-F1
#
_entry.id   AF-A0A8T5Q695-F1
#
_cell.length_a   1.000
_cell.length_b   1.000
_cell.length_c   1.000
_cell.angle_alpha   90.00
_cell.angle_beta   90.00
_cell.angle_gamma   90.00
#
_symmetry.space_group_name_H-M   'P 1'
#
loop_
_entity.id
_entity.type
_entity.pdbx_description
1 polymer ?
#
loop_
_entity_poly.entity_id
_entity_poly.type
_entity_poly.pdbx_seq_one_letter_code
_entity_poly.pdbx_strand_id
1 'polypeptide(L)' 'MANKTILQYPNKKQFIVTVPKGLVLAKGWKRGDKLEFVISNRGEIVMRRFQK' A
#
# COMPACT_ATOMS: atom_id res chain seq x y z
N MET A 1 -11.78 -10.67 -12.24
CA MET A 1 -11.52 -9.22 -12.09
C MET A 1 -10.08 -9.03 -11.65
N ALA A 2 -9.25 -8.38 -12.46
CA ALA A 2 -7.82 -8.28 -12.20
C ALA A 2 -7.51 -7.35 -11.01
N ASN A 3 -6.90 -7.90 -9.97
CA ASN A 3 -6.41 -7.16 -8.80
C ASN A 3 -5.12 -6.42 -9.16
N LYS A 4 -5.23 -5.29 -9.87
CA LYS A 4 -4.06 -4.49 -10.27
C LYS A 4 -3.80 -3.38 -9.26
N THR A 5 -2.60 -3.36 -8.69
CA THR A 5 -2.07 -2.22 -7.95
C THR A 5 -1.55 -1.20 -8.95
N ILE A 6 -2.07 0.03 -8.92
CA ILE A 6 -1.68 1.11 -9.85
C ILE A 6 -0.88 2.14 -9.07
N LEU A 7 0.34 2.43 -9.53
CA LEU A 7 1.13 3.58 -9.10
C LEU A 7 0.80 4.77 -9.99
N GLN A 8 0.40 5.89 -9.40
CA GLN A 8 0.11 7.14 -10.09
C GLN A 8 1.04 8.24 -9.56
N TYR A 9 1.45 9.15 -10.44
CA TYR A 9 2.26 10.32 -10.10
C TYR A 9 1.66 11.60 -10.69
N PRO A 10 0.46 12.01 -10.25
CA PRO A 10 -0.35 12.98 -10.97
C PRO A 10 0.23 14.42 -10.92
N ASN A 11 0.94 14.80 -9.85
CA ASN A 11 1.29 16.21 -9.61
C ASN A 11 2.78 16.47 -9.30
N LYS A 12 3.66 15.50 -9.59
CA LYS A 12 5.10 15.53 -9.23
C LYS A 12 5.46 15.75 -7.74
N LYS A 13 4.48 15.67 -6.84
CA LYS A 13 4.67 15.87 -5.38
C LYS A 13 4.24 14.67 -4.55
N GLN A 14 3.45 13.76 -5.12
CA GLN A 14 2.91 12.62 -4.41
C GLN A 14 2.81 11.41 -5.33
N PHE A 15 3.28 10.28 -4.82
CA PHE A 15 3.04 8.96 -5.39
C PHE A 15 1.78 8.37 -4.74
N ILE A 16 0.85 7.88 -5.55
CA ILE A 16 -0.38 7.25 -5.09
C ILE A 16 -0.35 5.79 -5.50
N VAL A 17 -0.46 4.89 -4.53
CA VAL A 17 -0.60 3.45 -4.75
C VAL A 17 -2.04 3.05 -4.46
N THR A 18 -2.77 2.62 -5.48
CA THR A 18 -4.14 2.12 -5.31
C THR A 18 -4.10 0.64 -4.94
N VAL A 19 -4.60 0.31 -3.74
CA VAL A 19 -4.71 -1.08 -3.28
C VAL A 19 -6.14 -1.59 -3.51
N PRO A 20 -6.31 -2.79 -4.11
CA PRO A 20 -7.62 -3.41 -4.29
C PRO A 20 -8.42 -3.54 -2.97
N LYS A 21 -9.72 -3.21 -3.03
CA LYS A 21 -10.62 -3.23 -1.86
C LYS A 21 -10.58 -4.54 -1.08
N GLY A 22 -10.51 -5.68 -1.77
CA GLY A 22 -10.46 -7.00 -1.13
C GLY A 22 -9.22 -7.19 -0.23
N LEU A 23 -8.06 -6.67 -0.64
CA LEU A 23 -6.83 -6.74 0.16
C LEU A 23 -6.89 -5.83 1.38
N VAL A 24 -7.44 -4.62 1.22
CA VAL A 24 -7.64 -3.66 2.32
C VAL A 24 -8.51 -4.30 3.42
N LEU A 25 -9.63 -4.93 3.02
CA LEU A 25 -10.54 -5.61 3.94
C LEU A 25 -9.89 -6.83 4.60
N ALA A 26 -9.20 -7.68 3.83
CA ALA A 26 -8.54 -8.87 4.36
C ALA A 26 -7.39 -8.54 5.34
N LYS A 27 -6.71 -7.41 5.15
CA LYS A 27 -5.70 -6.89 6.09
C LYS A 27 -6.31 -6.10 7.26
N GLY A 28 -7.63 -5.91 7.27
CA GLY A 28 -8.35 -5.15 8.29
C GLY A 28 -7.97 -3.68 8.32
N TRP A 29 -7.50 -3.11 7.21
CA TRP A 29 -7.12 -1.71 7.11
C TRP A 29 -8.35 -0.81 6.98
N LYS A 30 -8.27 0.38 7.59
CA LYS A 30 -9.32 1.39 7.63
C LYS A 30 -8.76 2.76 7.25
N ARG A 31 -9.63 3.67 6.84
CA ARG A 31 -9.24 5.07 6.57
C ARG A 31 -8.62 5.67 7.84
N GLY A 32 -7.44 6.28 7.69
CA GLY A 32 -6.67 6.86 8.79
C GLY A 32 -5.61 5.92 9.39
N ASP A 33 -5.62 4.63 9.05
CA ASP A 33 -4.52 3.74 9.42
C ASP A 33 -3.21 4.22 8.80
N LYS A 34 -2.16 4.28 9.61
CA LYS A 34 -0.80 4.56 9.15
C LYS A 34 -0.14 3.26 8.68
N LEU A 35 0.34 3.27 7.45
CA LEU A 35 1.07 2.18 6.83
C LEU A 35 2.49 2.64 6.51
N GLU A 36 3.43 1.71 6.51
CA GLU A 36 4.81 1.94 6.08
C GLU A 36 5.20 1.00 4.95
N PHE A 37 6.13 1.46 4.12
CA PHE A 37 6.80 0.67 3.09
C PHE A 37 8.16 0.25 3.62
N VAL A 38 8.43 -1.05 3.62
CA VAL A 38 9.70 -1.63 4.05
C VAL A 38 10.24 -2.56 2.97
N ILE A 39 11.56 -2.66 2.88
CA ILE A 39 12.20 -3.66 2.03
C ILE A 39 12.38 -4.93 2.87
N SER A 40 11.83 -6.06 2.41
CA SER A 40 11.98 -7.34 3.07
C SER A 40 13.42 -7.84 2.95
N ASN A 41 13.77 -8.85 3.76
CA ASN A 41 15.07 -9.53 3.66
C ASN A 41 15.28 -10.23 2.31
N ARG A 42 14.24 -10.36 1.48
CA ARG A 42 14.28 -10.89 0.11
C ARG A 42 14.41 -9.79 -0.95
N GLY A 43 14.52 -8.53 -0.55
CA GLY A 43 14.59 -7.38 -1.44
C GLY A 43 13.25 -6.93 -2.00
N GLU A 44 12.14 -7.42 -1.44
CA GLU A 44 10.79 -7.08 -1.92
C GLU A 44 10.27 -5.84 -1.19
N ILE A 45 9.53 -4.97 -1.88
CA ILE A 45 8.82 -3.87 -1.22
C ILE A 45 7.53 -4.41 -0.59
N VAL A 46 7.40 -4.28 0.72
CA VAL A 46 6.25 -4.75 1.49
C VAL A 46 5.57 -3.56 2.17
N MET A 47 4.24 -3.57 2.17
CA MET A 47 3.43 -2.61 2.90
C MET A 47 2.89 -3.26 4.17
N ARG A 48 3.10 -2.63 5.33
CA ARG A 48 2.60 -3.11 6.63
C ARG A 48 2.08 -1.97 7.50
N ARG A 49 1.37 -2.30 8.58
CA ARG A 49 0.94 -1.29 9.57
C ARG A 49 2.18 -0.67 10.21
N PHE A 50 2.18 0.65 10.35
CA PHE A 50 3.24 1.36 11.05
C PHE A 50 3.19 0.99 12.54
N GLN A 51 4.31 0.48 13.06
CA GLN A 51 4.51 0.20 14.48
C GLN A 51 5.54 1.19 15.02
N LYS A 52 5.23 1.84 16.14
CA LYS A 52 6.15 2.74 16.84
C LYS A 52 7.22 1.97 17.59
#